data_AF-A0A176J4Z8-F1
#
_entry.id   AF-A0A176J4Z8-F1
#
_cell.length_a   1.000
_cell.length_b   1.000
_cell.length_c   1.000
_cell.angle_alpha   90.00
_cell.angle_beta   90.00
_cell.angle_gamma   90.00
#
_symmetry.space_group_name_H-M   'P 1'
#
loop_
_entity.id
_entity.type
_entity.pdbx_description
1 polymer ?
#
loop_
_entity_poly.entity_id
_entity_poly.type
_entity_poly.pdbx_seq_one_letter_code
_entity_poly.pdbx_strand_id
1 'polypeptide(L)'
;MFPGFLLNKYLLKEEDNWMRSVRKTICTIILFTLMAGCSQTDNDYSVFANHENNSDELRKSLLECLNSEKIDYKVDNNKNVLIREKDMKQAVASCS
;
A
#
# COMPACT_ATOMS: atom_id res chain seq x y z
N MET A 1 12.00 52.65 -39.64
CA MET A 1 12.53 51.46 -38.93
C MET A 1 11.81 51.39 -37.60
N PHE A 2 10.86 50.47 -37.42
CA PHE A 2 9.86 50.53 -36.35
C PHE A 2 10.35 49.85 -35.06
N PRO A 3 10.67 50.60 -33.98
CA PRO A 3 11.16 50.03 -32.72
C PRO A 3 10.09 49.21 -31.96
N GLY A 4 8.80 49.40 -32.28
CA GLY A 4 7.69 48.70 -31.60
C GLY A 4 7.57 47.20 -31.92
N PHE A 5 8.09 46.74 -33.05
CA PHE A 5 7.96 45.32 -33.46
C PHE A 5 8.92 44.40 -32.69
N LEU A 6 10.04 44.94 -32.19
CA LEU A 6 11.01 44.19 -31.40
C LEU A 6 10.57 44.04 -29.94
N LEU A 7 9.93 45.06 -29.35
CA LEU A 7 9.38 44.96 -27.99
C LEU A 7 8.29 43.89 -27.89
N ASN A 8 7.40 43.81 -28.89
CA ASN A 8 6.30 42.85 -28.89
C ASN A 8 6.81 41.39 -28.97
N LYS A 9 7.88 41.14 -29.72
CA LYS A 9 8.51 39.80 -29.79
C LYS A 9 9.21 39.40 -28.49
N TYR A 10 9.74 40.37 -27.75
CA TYR A 10 10.39 40.11 -26.47
C TYR A 10 9.38 39.74 -25.38
N LEU A 11 8.26 40.44 -25.30
CA LEU A 11 7.20 40.15 -24.32
C LEU A 11 6.59 38.76 -24.53
N LEU A 12 6.26 38.41 -25.78
CA LEU A 12 5.74 37.07 -26.11
C LEU A 12 6.73 35.93 -25.77
N LYS A 13 8.04 36.18 -25.94
CA LYS A 13 9.10 35.22 -25.61
C LYS A 13 9.18 34.99 -24.08
N GLU A 14 8.94 36.02 -23.29
CA GLU A 14 8.99 35.97 -21.83
C GLU A 14 7.78 35.21 -21.26
N GLU A 15 6.59 35.45 -21.81
CA GLU A 15 5.36 34.71 -21.46
C GLU A 15 5.47 33.21 -21.78
N ASP A 16 6.06 32.85 -22.93
CA ASP A 16 6.27 31.45 -23.34
C ASP A 16 7.27 30.68 -22.44
N ASN A 17 8.28 31.38 -21.93
CA ASN A 17 9.28 30.79 -21.03
C ASN A 17 8.69 30.60 -19.63
N TRP A 18 7.90 31.57 -19.17
CA TRP A 18 7.18 31.47 -17.91
C TRP A 18 6.16 30.34 -17.94
N MET A 19 5.37 30.21 -19.00
CA MET A 19 4.41 29.12 -19.20
C MET A 19 5.08 27.74 -19.26
N ARG A 20 6.27 27.64 -19.87
CA ARG A 20 7.08 26.41 -19.85
C ARG A 20 7.63 26.07 -18.46
N SER A 21 8.00 27.08 -17.68
CA SER A 21 8.48 26.89 -16.30
C SER A 21 7.35 26.42 -15.39
N VAL A 22 6.19 27.08 -15.45
CA VAL A 22 5.00 26.72 -14.67
C VAL A 22 4.52 25.31 -15.01
N ARG A 23 4.50 24.92 -16.30
CA ARG A 23 4.13 23.56 -16.71
C ARG A 23 5.06 22.50 -16.12
N LYS A 24 6.36 22.75 -16.08
CA LYS A 24 7.34 21.84 -15.46
C LYS A 24 7.10 21.71 -13.96
N THR A 25 6.90 22.82 -13.26
CA THR A 25 6.67 22.82 -11.81
C THR A 25 5.38 22.10 -11.43
N ILE A 26 4.29 22.29 -12.19
CA ILE A 26 3.02 21.60 -11.96
C ILE A 26 3.17 20.09 -12.14
N CYS A 27 3.85 19.64 -13.21
CA CYS A 27 4.09 18.21 -13.42
C CYS A 27 4.91 17.58 -12.27
N THR A 28 5.91 18.29 -11.75
CA THR A 28 6.70 17.81 -10.62
C THR A 28 5.86 17.66 -9.35
N ILE A 29 5.00 18.63 -9.04
CA ILE A 29 4.14 18.58 -7.85
C ILE A 29 3.15 17.41 -7.91
N ILE A 30 2.54 17.16 -9.08
CA ILE A 30 1.61 16.04 -9.27
C ILE A 30 2.29 14.68 -9.07
N LEU A 31 3.55 14.54 -9.48
CA LEU A 31 4.30 13.30 -9.29
C LEU A 31 4.62 13.03 -7.81
N PHE A 32 4.91 14.08 -7.03
CA PHE A 32 5.18 13.95 -5.59
C PHE A 32 3.94 13.57 -4.77
N THR A 33 2.74 14.04 -5.14
CA THR A 33 1.51 13.68 -4.41
C THR A 33 1.08 12.23 -4.60
N LEU A 34 1.45 11.60 -5.73
CA LEU A 34 1.13 10.19 -5.99
C LEU A 34 1.96 9.21 -5.15
N MET A 35 3.17 9.59 -4.71
CA MET A 35 4.04 8.72 -3.90
C MET A 35 3.67 8.70 -2.41
N ALA A 36 2.92 9.68 -1.90
CA ALA A 36 2.53 9.75 -0.49
C ALA A 36 1.34 8.82 -0.12
N GLY A 37 0.71 8.16 -1.10
CA GLY A 37 -0.50 7.36 -0.92
C GLY A 37 -0.30 5.86 -0.72
N CYS A 38 0.92 5.35 -0.61
CA CYS A 38 1.17 3.93 -0.42
C CYS A 38 1.40 3.61 1.08
N SER A 39 0.35 3.69 1.90
CA SER A 39 0.39 3.09 3.25
C SER A 39 0.13 1.59 3.12
N GLN A 40 1.20 0.81 3.20
CA GLN A 40 1.17 -0.65 3.19
C GLN A 40 0.50 -1.15 4.48
N THR A 41 -0.80 -1.40 4.44
CA THR A 41 -1.63 -1.93 5.55
C THR A 41 -1.73 -3.46 5.57
N ASP A 42 -0.84 -4.17 4.87
CA ASP A 42 -0.87 -5.63 4.72
C ASP A 42 0.20 -6.38 5.53
N ASN A 43 0.95 -5.70 6.42
CA ASN A 43 2.07 -6.34 7.15
C ASN A 43 1.72 -6.98 8.49
N ASP A 44 0.47 -6.89 8.97
CA ASP A 44 0.17 -7.37 10.33
C ASP A 44 -0.17 -8.86 10.39
N TYR A 45 -0.45 -9.53 9.26
CA TYR A 45 -0.86 -10.94 9.24
C TYR A 45 0.27 -11.86 8.80
N SER A 46 0.61 -12.83 9.65
CA SER A 46 1.61 -13.86 9.39
C SER A 46 0.94 -15.24 9.25
N VAL A 47 1.55 -16.11 8.45
CA VAL A 47 1.09 -17.50 8.29
C VAL A 47 1.35 -18.27 9.59
N PHE A 48 0.28 -18.78 10.19
CA PHE A 48 0.33 -19.58 11.41
C PHE A 48 0.35 -21.08 11.11
N ALA A 49 -0.50 -21.52 10.16
CA ALA A 49 -0.56 -22.90 9.73
C ALA A 49 -0.70 -23.00 8.21
N ASN A 50 0.14 -23.81 7.58
CA ASN A 50 0.09 -24.10 6.14
C ASN A 50 -0.88 -25.25 5.87
N HIS A 51 -1.71 -25.14 4.83
CA HIS A 51 -2.67 -26.17 4.43
C HIS A 51 -1.99 -27.52 4.14
N GLU A 52 -0.77 -27.50 3.59
CA GLU A 52 -0.03 -28.71 3.24
C GLU A 52 0.27 -29.63 4.43
N ASN A 53 0.26 -29.09 5.66
CA ASN A 53 0.49 -29.85 6.89
C ASN A 53 -0.78 -30.18 7.68
N ASN A 54 -1.97 -29.81 7.20
CA ASN A 54 -3.21 -29.96 7.96
C ASN A 54 -4.34 -30.58 7.13
N SER A 55 -4.85 -31.74 7.58
CA SER A 55 -6.14 -32.26 7.14
C SER A 55 -7.25 -31.26 7.46
N ASP A 56 -8.38 -31.34 6.76
CA ASP A 56 -9.53 -30.45 7.00
C ASP A 56 -10.04 -30.53 8.46
N GLU A 57 -9.88 -31.69 9.11
CA GLU A 57 -10.22 -31.89 10.53
C GLU A 57 -9.29 -31.12 11.46
N LEU A 58 -7.97 -31.22 11.26
CA LEU A 58 -6.99 -30.49 12.07
C LEU A 58 -7.15 -28.98 11.90
N ARG A 59 -7.43 -28.53 10.68
CA ARG A 59 -7.75 -27.13 10.41
C ARG A 59 -9.00 -26.70 11.18
N LYS A 60 -10.05 -27.51 11.20
CA LYS A 60 -11.28 -27.18 11.95
C LYS A 60 -10.99 -27.03 13.45
N SER A 61 -10.27 -27.97 14.05
CA SER A 61 -9.88 -27.88 15.47
C SER A 61 -9.01 -26.65 15.76
N LEU A 62 -8.10 -26.30 14.85
CA LEU A 62 -7.29 -25.09 14.95
C LEU A 62 -8.16 -23.82 14.95
N LEU A 63 -9.13 -23.74 14.03
CA LEU A 63 -10.04 -22.58 13.94
C LEU A 63 -10.95 -22.48 15.17
N GLU A 64 -11.39 -23.61 15.72
CA GLU A 64 -12.15 -23.65 16.98
C GLU A 64 -11.32 -23.14 18.16
N CYS A 65 -10.04 -23.53 18.26
CA CYS A 65 -9.13 -23.03 19.29
C CYS A 65 -8.91 -21.51 19.16
N LEU A 66 -8.58 -21.03 17.97
CA LEU A 66 -8.38 -19.59 17.73
C LEU A 66 -9.64 -18.77 18.07
N ASN A 67 -10.82 -19.29 17.76
CA ASN A 67 -12.08 -18.65 18.10
C ASN A 67 -12.35 -18.64 19.63
N SER A 68 -12.02 -19.73 20.32
CA SER A 68 -12.13 -19.83 21.78
C SER A 68 -11.23 -18.80 22.49
N GLU A 69 -10.02 -18.63 21.97
CA GLU A 69 -9.02 -17.67 22.48
C GLU A 69 -9.27 -16.22 22.01
N LYS A 70 -10.33 -15.98 21.22
CA LYS A 70 -10.69 -14.68 20.63
C LYS A 70 -9.56 -14.09 19.77
N ILE A 71 -8.81 -14.94 19.08
CA ILE A 71 -7.74 -14.56 18.17
C ILE A 71 -8.34 -14.41 16.77
N ASP A 72 -8.23 -13.20 16.20
CA ASP A 72 -8.70 -12.95 14.84
C ASP A 72 -7.79 -13.68 13.83
N TYR A 73 -8.42 -14.44 12.93
CA TYR A 73 -7.73 -15.16 11.88
C TYR A 73 -8.34 -14.87 10.49
N LYS A 74 -7.55 -15.11 9.45
CA LYS A 74 -7.95 -15.10 8.05
C LYS A 74 -7.54 -16.42 7.40
N VAL A 75 -8.27 -16.83 6.37
CA VAL A 75 -7.89 -17.97 5.53
C VAL A 75 -7.57 -17.45 4.14
N ASP A 76 -6.37 -17.71 3.63
CA ASP A 76 -5.99 -17.30 2.28
C ASP A 76 -6.55 -18.24 1.19
N ASN A 77 -6.29 -17.89 -0.07
CA ASN A 77 -6.70 -18.69 -1.23
C ASN A 77 -6.05 -20.08 -1.27
N ASN A 78 -4.92 -20.26 -0.57
CA ASN A 78 -4.22 -21.53 -0.43
C ASN A 78 -4.70 -22.33 0.79
N LYS A 79 -5.75 -21.86 1.47
CA LYS A 79 -6.32 -22.41 2.72
C LYS A 79 -5.37 -22.37 3.92
N ASN A 80 -4.33 -21.54 3.88
CA ASN A 80 -3.49 -21.26 5.04
C ASN A 80 -4.24 -20.43 6.05
N VAL A 81 -3.93 -20.63 7.33
CA VAL A 81 -4.47 -19.81 8.42
C VAL A 81 -3.47 -18.71 8.75
N LEU A 82 -3.91 -17.47 8.65
CA LEU A 82 -3.13 -16.28 8.95
C LEU A 82 -3.69 -15.63 10.21
N ILE A 83 -2.81 -15.22 11.11
CA ILE A 83 -3.17 -14.47 12.33
C ILE A 83 -2.31 -13.22 12.44
N ARG A 84 -2.71 -12.30 13.30
CA ARG A 84 -1.89 -11.09 13.51
C ARG A 84 -0.59 -11.42 14.23
N GLU A 85 0.50 -10.77 13.86
CA GLU A 85 1.81 -11.00 14.47
C GLU A 85 1.79 -10.77 15.99
N LYS A 86 1.04 -9.76 16.46
CA LYS A 86 0.82 -9.50 17.89
C LYS A 86 0.16 -10.66 18.65
N ASP A 87 -0.65 -11.46 17.96
CA ASP A 87 -1.44 -12.56 18.54
C ASP A 87 -0.69 -13.91 18.39
N MET A 88 0.46 -13.92 17.69
CA MET A 88 1.24 -15.13 17.37
C MET A 88 1.70 -15.89 18.61
N LYS A 89 2.23 -15.18 19.61
CA LYS A 89 2.70 -15.81 20.86
C LYS A 89 1.57 -16.49 21.63
N GLN A 90 0.39 -15.88 21.65
CA GLN A 90 -0.78 -16.46 22.30
C GLN A 90 -1.29 -17.67 21.51
N ALA A 91 -1.38 -17.56 20.19
CA ALA A 91 -1.81 -18.67 19.34
C ALA A 91 -0.89 -19.88 19.47
N VAL A 92 0.44 -19.69 19.53
CA VAL A 92 1.39 -20.79 19.77
C VAL A 92 1.18 -21.41 21.15
N ALA A 93 0.99 -20.60 22.19
CA ALA A 93 0.85 -21.11 23.56
C ALA A 93 -0.47 -21.88 23.77
N SER A 94 -1.55 -21.49 23.09
CA SER A 94 -2.88 -22.06 23.31
C SER A 94 -3.27 -23.11 22.26
N CYS A 95 -2.79 -23.01 21.02
CA CYS A 95 -3.33 -23.73 19.87
C CYS A 95 -2.31 -24.48 19.00
N SER A 96 -1.03 -24.60 19.42
CA SER A 96 -0.02 -25.42 18.70
C SER A 96 0.08 -26.84 19.23
#